data_AF-H3KEH3-F1
#
_entry.id   AF-H3KEH3-F1
#
_cell.length_a   1.000
_cell.length_b   1.000
_cell.length_c   1.000
_cell.angle_alpha   90.00
_cell.angle_beta   90.00
_cell.angle_gamma   90.00
#
_symmetry.space_group_name_H-M   'P 1'
#
loop_
_entity.id
_entity.type
_entity.pdbx_description
1 polymer ?
#
loop_
_entity_poly.entity_id
_entity_poly.type
_entity_poly.pdbx_seq_one_letter_code
_entity_poly.pdbx_strand_id
1 'polypeptide(L)'
;MALATTLALAQPAAAAESVQPTVDPEAVISEAMAVLSDSSVSERWAEGAEAVTDANADEVLKAVTEARAKKDAALSAATKACSHRFLVNRCIDEARSLHFAGDRELRRVAERAEDAKREARTKRIEERRAKAEAEPKRAPMERHEPTLKEPSNPIDLAPKEVKEASKPMNLTPKEVKEPSKPVDVRPAEVKAETPEAERKALEEANLRAFEERKQRAAERMARAEEIAAKRRAEREENRKQFEESLKAREEAQKRYEADRSSGGNGRQSLSEFF
;
A
#
# COMPACT_ATOMS: atom_id res chain seq x y z
N MET A 1 -61.08 64.57 53.43
CA MET A 1 -60.30 63.40 53.87
C MET A 1 -59.78 62.70 52.63
N ALA A 2 -58.48 62.86 52.36
CA ALA A 2 -57.77 62.17 51.29
C ALA A 2 -57.16 60.90 51.88
N LEU A 3 -57.41 59.75 51.27
CA LEU A 3 -56.69 58.50 51.54
C LEU A 3 -55.97 58.11 50.26
N ALA A 4 -54.67 58.36 50.26
CA ALA A 4 -53.73 57.88 49.27
C ALA A 4 -53.33 56.44 49.65
N THR A 5 -53.59 55.49 48.77
CA THR A 5 -53.08 54.12 48.85
C THR A 5 -52.06 53.93 47.74
N THR A 6 -50.80 53.84 48.13
CA THR A 6 -49.67 53.40 47.31
C THR A 6 -49.70 51.88 47.18
N LEU A 7 -49.77 51.36 45.95
CA LEU A 7 -49.54 49.94 45.66
C LEU A 7 -48.35 49.84 44.69
N ALA A 8 -47.27 49.23 45.19
CA ALA A 8 -46.09 48.88 44.43
C ALA A 8 -46.14 47.39 44.03
N LEU A 9 -45.41 47.09 42.94
CA LEU A 9 -45.05 45.77 42.38
C LEU A 9 -46.11 45.03 41.54
N ALA A 10 -45.86 44.98 40.23
CA ALA A 10 -45.30 43.77 39.60
C ALA A 10 -44.92 44.08 38.14
N GLN A 11 -43.62 44.00 37.83
CA GLN A 11 -43.14 43.92 36.44
C GLN A 11 -43.59 42.56 35.87
N PRO A 12 -44.15 42.49 34.65
CA PRO A 12 -44.22 41.21 33.97
C PRO A 12 -42.80 40.80 33.59
N ALA A 13 -42.38 39.66 34.12
CA ALA A 13 -41.18 38.95 33.69
C ALA A 13 -41.22 38.82 32.17
N ALA A 14 -40.27 39.48 31.49
CA ALA A 14 -39.97 39.20 30.10
C ALA A 14 -39.66 37.70 30.03
N ALA A 15 -40.51 36.97 29.33
CA ALA A 15 -40.24 35.62 28.92
C ALA A 15 -38.87 35.62 28.26
N ALA A 16 -37.95 34.82 28.81
CA ALA A 16 -36.71 34.47 28.15
C ALA A 16 -37.10 33.67 26.90
N GLU A 17 -37.38 34.40 25.83
CA GLU A 17 -37.46 33.90 24.49
C GLU A 17 -36.09 33.28 24.22
N SER A 18 -36.09 31.98 23.93
CA SER A 18 -34.91 31.24 23.55
C SER A 18 -34.28 31.93 22.34
N VAL A 19 -33.26 32.75 22.58
CA VAL A 19 -32.40 33.29 21.53
C VAL A 19 -31.68 32.10 20.94
N GLN A 20 -32.27 31.50 19.90
CA GLN A 20 -31.47 30.81 18.92
C GLN A 20 -30.48 31.84 18.38
N PRO A 21 -29.17 31.55 18.31
CA PRO A 21 -28.25 32.45 17.64
C PRO A 21 -28.70 32.51 16.19
N THR A 22 -29.37 33.60 15.82
CA THR A 22 -29.65 33.93 14.43
C THR A 22 -28.32 34.32 13.83
N VAL A 23 -27.55 33.32 13.38
CA VAL A 23 -26.29 33.57 12.70
C VAL A 23 -26.63 34.29 11.41
N ASP A 24 -26.23 35.55 11.30
CA ASP A 24 -26.51 36.38 10.14
C ASP A 24 -25.93 35.69 8.89
N PRO A 25 -26.75 35.38 7.86
CA PRO A 25 -26.29 34.63 6.71
C PRO A 25 -25.19 35.37 5.95
N GLU A 26 -25.18 36.70 5.97
CA GLU A 26 -24.12 37.50 5.37
C GLU A 26 -22.78 37.39 6.12
N ALA A 27 -22.82 37.29 7.45
CA ALA A 27 -21.61 37.06 8.24
C ALA A 27 -21.00 35.69 7.91
N VAL A 28 -21.82 34.64 7.83
CA VAL A 28 -21.38 33.29 7.43
C VAL A 28 -20.77 33.28 6.04
N ILE A 29 -21.39 33.97 5.07
CA ILE A 29 -20.85 34.09 3.71
C ILE A 29 -19.50 34.80 3.75
N SER A 30 -19.39 35.92 4.47
CA SER A 30 -18.14 36.70 4.51
C SER A 30 -16.97 35.90 5.11
N GLU A 31 -17.22 35.19 6.22
CA GLU A 31 -16.22 34.33 6.87
C GLU A 31 -15.83 33.16 5.95
N ALA A 32 -16.81 32.50 5.34
CA ALA A 32 -16.55 31.41 4.41
C ALA A 32 -15.75 31.88 3.19
N MET A 33 -16.06 33.05 2.62
CA MET A 33 -15.31 33.61 1.49
C MET A 33 -13.88 34.01 1.88
N ALA A 34 -13.65 34.45 3.12
CA ALA A 34 -12.30 34.69 3.64
C ALA A 34 -11.50 33.38 3.74
N VAL A 35 -12.10 32.30 4.25
CA VAL A 35 -11.44 30.98 4.30
C VAL A 35 -11.18 30.41 2.90
N LEU A 36 -12.11 30.60 1.97
CA LEU A 36 -11.96 30.13 0.59
C LEU A 36 -10.87 30.89 -0.19
N SER A 37 -10.71 32.18 0.10
CA SER A 37 -9.67 33.02 -0.51
C SER A 37 -8.29 32.90 0.16
N ASP A 38 -8.20 32.28 1.34
CA ASP A 38 -6.92 32.06 2.03
C ASP A 38 -5.98 31.17 1.21
N SER A 39 -4.89 31.77 0.72
CA SER A 39 -3.81 31.12 -0.03
C SER A 39 -2.56 30.84 0.81
N SER A 40 -2.58 31.10 2.13
CA SER A 40 -1.41 31.02 3.00
C SER A 40 -0.70 29.67 2.98
N VAL A 41 -1.45 28.58 2.96
CA VAL A 41 -0.93 27.20 2.90
C VAL A 41 -0.20 26.98 1.57
N SER A 42 -0.81 27.36 0.44
CA SER A 42 -0.15 27.24 -0.87
C SER A 42 1.06 28.16 -1.03
N GLU A 43 1.01 29.36 -0.46
CA GLU A 43 2.09 30.35 -0.50
C GLU A 43 3.29 29.92 0.33
N ARG A 44 3.06 29.30 1.49
CA ARG A 44 4.13 28.79 2.35
C ARG A 44 5.05 27.80 1.61
N TRP A 45 4.47 26.91 0.81
CA TRP A 45 5.20 25.95 0.00
C TRP A 45 5.26 26.33 -1.47
N ALA A 46 5.01 27.60 -1.82
CA ALA A 46 5.19 28.08 -3.19
C ALA A 46 6.65 27.96 -3.62
N GLU A 47 6.89 27.97 -4.93
CA GLU A 47 8.23 27.85 -5.51
C GLU A 47 9.16 28.94 -4.93
N GLY A 48 10.07 28.54 -4.04
CA GLY A 48 11.10 29.41 -3.44
C GLY A 48 10.87 29.87 -2.00
N ALA A 49 9.71 29.62 -1.38
CA ALA A 49 9.45 30.00 0.01
C ALA A 49 9.99 28.95 1.01
N GLU A 50 9.40 27.76 1.00
CA GLU A 50 9.85 26.61 1.77
C GLU A 50 9.96 25.41 0.82
N ALA A 51 11.18 24.87 0.66
CA ALA A 51 11.39 23.74 -0.23
C ALA A 51 10.64 22.50 0.28
N VAL A 52 9.90 21.85 -0.62
CA VAL A 52 9.26 20.58 -0.35
C VAL A 52 10.32 19.48 -0.49
N THR A 53 10.57 18.74 0.58
CA THR A 53 11.61 17.71 0.70
C THR A 53 11.00 16.42 1.26
N ASP A 54 11.73 15.30 1.17
CA ASP A 54 11.30 14.02 1.77
C ASP A 54 11.06 14.12 3.29
N ALA A 55 11.80 14.98 3.98
CA ALA A 55 11.72 15.11 5.44
C ALA A 55 10.44 15.83 5.91
N ASN A 56 10.00 16.86 5.19
CA ASN A 56 8.79 17.63 5.52
C ASN A 56 7.56 17.21 4.69
N ALA A 57 7.68 16.27 3.74
CA ALA A 57 6.57 15.88 2.87
C ALA A 57 5.33 15.38 3.64
N ASP A 58 5.51 14.65 4.75
CA ASP A 58 4.37 14.19 5.56
C ASP A 58 3.67 15.34 6.29
N GLU A 59 4.40 16.38 6.69
CA GLU A 59 3.85 17.59 7.31
C GLU A 59 3.10 18.43 6.28
N VAL A 60 3.68 18.58 5.09
CA VAL A 60 3.05 19.28 3.96
C VAL A 60 1.73 18.60 3.59
N LEU A 61 1.71 17.27 3.46
CA LEU A 61 0.50 16.53 3.14
C LEU A 61 -0.58 16.70 4.21
N LYS A 62 -0.21 16.65 5.50
CA LYS A 62 -1.15 16.93 6.60
C LYS A 62 -1.72 18.34 6.51
N ALA A 63 -0.87 19.35 6.36
CA ALA A 63 -1.31 20.74 6.23
C ALA A 63 -2.24 20.95 5.03
N VAL A 64 -1.95 20.33 3.89
CA VAL A 64 -2.83 20.36 2.70
C VAL A 64 -4.17 19.69 2.99
N THR A 65 -4.19 18.53 3.65
CA THR A 65 -5.45 17.84 3.98
C THR A 65 -6.33 18.65 4.93
N GLU A 66 -5.73 19.28 5.94
CA GLU A 66 -6.45 20.14 6.89
C GLU A 66 -6.97 21.41 6.20
N ALA A 67 -6.17 22.04 5.34
CA ALA A 67 -6.56 23.21 4.57
C ALA A 67 -7.73 22.90 3.62
N ARG A 68 -7.68 21.74 2.96
CA ARG A 68 -8.77 21.28 2.09
C ARG A 68 -10.05 21.02 2.88
N ALA A 69 -9.96 20.36 4.03
CA ALA A 69 -11.11 20.14 4.90
C ALA A 69 -11.75 21.45 5.37
N LYS A 70 -10.94 22.47 5.72
CA LYS A 70 -11.42 23.81 6.07
C LYS A 70 -12.15 24.49 4.90
N LYS A 71 -11.58 24.40 3.68
CA LYS A 71 -12.21 24.94 2.47
C LYS A 71 -13.50 24.20 2.09
N ASP A 72 -13.55 22.88 2.25
CA ASP A 72 -14.77 22.08 2.03
C ASP A 72 -15.88 22.47 3.01
N ALA A 73 -15.53 22.63 4.29
CA ALA A 73 -16.45 23.11 5.31
C ALA A 73 -16.97 24.52 5.00
N ALA A 74 -16.07 25.45 4.63
CA ALA A 74 -16.43 26.81 4.24
C ALA A 74 -17.33 26.86 3.00
N LEU A 75 -17.05 26.06 1.96
CA LEU A 75 -17.91 25.95 0.79
C LEU A 75 -19.31 25.45 1.18
N SER A 76 -19.39 24.46 2.06
CA SER A 76 -20.68 23.93 2.53
C SER A 76 -21.47 24.96 3.34
N ALA A 77 -20.80 25.75 4.18
CA ALA A 77 -21.40 26.82 4.97
C ALA A 77 -21.87 27.98 4.07
N ALA A 78 -21.01 28.44 3.15
CA ALA A 78 -21.36 29.44 2.15
C ALA A 78 -22.56 28.99 1.31
N THR A 79 -22.57 27.74 0.81
CA THR A 79 -23.66 27.22 -0.03
C THR A 79 -25.00 27.25 0.71
N LYS A 80 -25.02 26.87 2.00
CA LYS A 80 -26.22 26.94 2.84
C LYS A 80 -26.63 28.39 3.12
N ALA A 81 -25.70 29.27 3.41
CA ALA A 81 -26.01 30.67 3.68
C ALA A 81 -26.45 31.44 2.41
N CYS A 82 -25.91 31.07 1.24
CA CYS A 82 -26.26 31.65 -0.05
C CYS A 82 -27.74 31.48 -0.41
N SER A 83 -28.45 30.48 0.14
CA SER A 83 -29.89 30.31 -0.12
C SER A 83 -30.74 31.46 0.45
N HIS A 84 -30.19 32.23 1.38
CA HIS A 84 -30.86 33.41 1.96
C HIS A 84 -30.60 34.71 1.17
N ARG A 85 -29.74 34.68 0.13
CA ARG A 85 -29.41 35.84 -0.69
C ARG A 85 -30.28 35.89 -1.95
N PHE A 86 -30.62 37.09 -2.42
CA PHE A 86 -31.43 37.25 -3.63
C PHE A 86 -30.78 36.63 -4.89
N LEU A 87 -29.45 36.73 -5.01
CA LEU A 87 -28.67 36.14 -6.10
C LEU A 87 -27.96 34.85 -5.67
N VAL A 88 -28.74 33.82 -5.35
CA VAL A 88 -28.23 32.52 -4.87
C VAL A 88 -27.18 31.92 -5.80
N ASN A 89 -27.46 31.85 -7.11
CA ASN A 89 -26.56 31.23 -8.09
C ASN A 89 -25.21 31.95 -8.16
N ARG A 90 -25.22 33.29 -8.21
CA ARG A 90 -24.00 34.10 -8.23
C ARG A 90 -23.15 33.86 -6.98
N CYS A 91 -23.80 33.82 -5.80
CA CYS A 91 -23.15 33.55 -4.52
C CYS A 91 -22.48 32.17 -4.49
N ILE A 92 -23.19 31.14 -4.95
CA ILE A 92 -22.67 29.77 -5.01
C ILE A 92 -21.52 29.67 -6.02
N ASP A 93 -21.64 30.30 -7.18
CA ASP A 93 -20.62 30.25 -8.23
C ASP A 93 -19.33 30.95 -7.80
N GLU A 94 -19.43 32.10 -7.11
CA GLU A 94 -18.27 32.77 -6.53
C GLU A 94 -17.58 31.88 -5.48
N ALA A 95 -18.33 31.29 -4.54
CA ALA A 95 -17.78 30.38 -3.54
C ALA A 95 -17.10 29.15 -4.17
N ARG A 96 -17.73 28.54 -5.19
CA ARG A 96 -17.15 27.42 -5.95
C ARG A 96 -15.90 27.83 -6.69
N SER A 97 -15.88 29.00 -7.31
CA SER A 97 -14.72 29.48 -8.06
C SER A 97 -13.48 29.64 -7.17
N LEU A 98 -13.66 30.20 -5.96
CA LEU A 98 -12.59 30.34 -4.96
C LEU A 98 -12.17 28.98 -4.42
N HIS A 99 -13.12 28.11 -4.08
CA HIS A 99 -12.84 26.75 -3.63
C HIS A 99 -11.98 25.98 -4.64
N PHE A 100 -12.39 25.94 -5.91
CA PHE A 100 -11.67 25.22 -6.95
C PHE A 100 -10.32 25.86 -7.27
N ALA A 101 -10.19 27.18 -7.19
CA ALA A 101 -8.90 27.85 -7.32
C ALA A 101 -7.95 27.43 -6.21
N GLY A 102 -8.39 27.52 -4.94
CA GLY A 102 -7.59 27.11 -3.80
C GLY A 102 -7.24 25.62 -3.80
N ASP A 103 -8.18 24.75 -4.17
CA ASP A 103 -7.97 23.31 -4.25
C ASP A 103 -7.00 22.92 -5.36
N ARG A 104 -6.97 23.64 -6.49
CA ARG A 104 -5.93 23.45 -7.51
C ARG A 104 -4.54 23.76 -6.97
N GLU A 105 -4.37 24.86 -6.24
CA GLU A 105 -3.07 25.21 -5.65
C GLU A 105 -2.65 24.21 -4.56
N LEU A 106 -3.57 23.80 -3.72
CA LEU A 106 -3.32 22.76 -2.70
C LEU A 106 -2.91 21.42 -3.33
N ARG A 107 -3.53 21.02 -4.44
CA ARG A 107 -3.14 19.81 -5.18
C ARG A 107 -1.72 19.90 -5.73
N ARG A 108 -1.32 21.04 -6.32
CA ARG A 108 0.06 21.24 -6.79
C ARG A 108 1.08 21.11 -5.68
N VAL A 109 0.75 21.56 -4.46
CA VAL A 109 1.61 21.39 -3.29
C VAL A 109 1.68 19.92 -2.87
N ALA A 110 0.54 19.21 -2.84
CA ALA A 110 0.50 17.79 -2.50
C ALA A 110 1.27 16.93 -3.51
N GLU A 111 1.09 17.18 -4.81
CA GLU A 111 1.80 16.46 -5.88
C GLU A 111 3.31 16.61 -5.74
N ARG A 112 3.81 17.83 -5.48
CA ARG A 112 5.23 18.07 -5.21
C ARG A 112 5.74 17.32 -3.96
N ALA A 113 4.93 17.21 -2.92
CA ALA A 113 5.29 16.45 -1.73
C ALA A 113 5.35 14.94 -2.01
N GLU A 114 4.41 14.41 -2.79
CA GLU A 114 4.44 13.01 -3.22
C GLU A 114 5.60 12.73 -4.18
N ASP A 115 5.93 13.65 -5.08
CA ASP A 115 7.08 13.57 -5.97
C ASP A 115 8.39 13.54 -5.18
N ALA A 116 8.55 14.41 -4.19
CA ALA A 116 9.73 14.39 -3.31
C ALA A 116 9.91 13.02 -2.61
N LYS A 117 8.82 12.42 -2.13
CA LYS A 117 8.85 11.07 -1.53
C LYS A 117 9.18 9.99 -2.56
N ARG A 118 8.62 10.09 -3.77
CA ARG A 118 8.90 9.16 -4.88
C ARG A 118 10.35 9.23 -5.31
N GLU A 119 10.92 10.42 -5.46
CA GLU A 119 12.32 10.65 -5.80
C GLU A 119 13.27 10.14 -4.70
N ALA A 120 12.95 10.39 -3.43
CA ALA A 120 13.76 9.86 -2.33
C ALA A 120 13.73 8.33 -2.28
N ARG A 121 12.55 7.73 -2.49
CA ARG A 121 12.40 6.27 -2.55
C ARG A 121 13.16 5.66 -3.73
N THR A 122 13.12 6.29 -4.90
CA THR A 122 13.84 5.81 -6.09
C THR A 122 15.36 5.88 -5.87
N LYS A 123 15.87 7.00 -5.37
CA LYS A 123 17.30 7.13 -4.99
C LYS A 123 17.75 6.06 -4.00
N ARG A 124 16.98 5.80 -2.93
CA ARG A 124 17.29 4.71 -1.97
C ARG A 124 17.33 3.34 -2.63
N ILE A 125 16.46 3.07 -3.61
CA ILE A 125 16.44 1.80 -4.35
C ILE A 125 17.65 1.69 -5.27
N GLU A 126 18.00 2.76 -5.97
CA GLU A 126 19.17 2.82 -6.86
C GLU A 126 20.47 2.65 -6.08
N GLU A 127 20.63 3.33 -4.95
CA GLU A 127 21.77 3.13 -4.05
C GLU A 127 21.87 1.69 -3.57
N ARG A 128 20.74 1.05 -3.22
CA ARG A 128 20.72 -0.36 -2.83
C ARG A 128 21.11 -1.28 -3.99
N ARG A 129 20.67 -0.97 -5.21
CA ARG A 129 21.04 -1.72 -6.42
C ARG A 129 22.53 -1.55 -6.74
N ALA A 130 23.05 -0.32 -6.69
CA ALA A 130 24.46 -0.02 -6.90
C ALA A 130 25.35 -0.71 -5.85
N LYS A 131 24.93 -0.71 -4.57
CA LYS A 131 25.61 -1.47 -3.51
C LYS A 131 25.61 -2.97 -3.78
N ALA A 132 24.47 -3.54 -4.19
CA ALA A 132 24.36 -4.95 -4.53
C ALA A 132 25.15 -5.36 -5.81
N GLU A 133 25.36 -4.42 -6.73
CA GLU A 133 26.18 -4.63 -7.93
C GLU A 133 27.68 -4.47 -7.65
N ALA A 134 28.06 -3.56 -6.75
CA ALA A 134 29.42 -3.39 -6.27
C ALA A 134 29.87 -4.53 -5.35
N GLU A 135 28.94 -5.16 -4.61
CA GLU A 135 29.22 -6.38 -3.88
C GLU A 135 29.55 -7.52 -4.87
N PRO A 136 30.72 -8.18 -4.73
CA PRO A 136 31.10 -9.24 -5.65
C PRO A 136 30.05 -10.34 -5.60
N LYS A 137 29.40 -10.58 -6.75
CA LYS A 137 28.41 -11.64 -6.91
C LYS A 137 29.04 -12.94 -6.43
N ARG A 138 28.47 -13.52 -5.37
CA ARG A 138 28.87 -14.85 -4.92
C ARG A 138 28.81 -15.78 -6.14
N ALA A 139 29.90 -16.49 -6.41
CA ALA A 139 29.97 -17.42 -7.53
C ALA A 139 28.71 -18.31 -7.51
N PRO A 140 28.08 -18.59 -8.66
CA PRO A 140 27.02 -19.58 -8.72
C PRO A 140 27.53 -20.83 -7.99
N MET A 141 26.78 -21.31 -7.00
CA MET A 141 27.08 -22.60 -6.36
C MET A 141 27.34 -23.59 -7.49
N GLU A 142 28.53 -24.20 -7.52
CA GLU A 142 28.87 -25.22 -8.51
C GLU A 142 27.74 -26.24 -8.48
N ARG A 143 26.98 -26.32 -9.58
CA ARG A 143 26.06 -27.43 -9.77
C ARG A 143 26.96 -28.63 -9.97
N HIS A 144 27.07 -29.45 -8.95
CA HIS A 144 27.71 -30.75 -9.06
C HIS A 144 26.92 -31.53 -10.11
N GLU A 145 27.48 -31.65 -11.31
CA GLU A 145 26.95 -32.57 -12.30
C GLU A 145 27.00 -33.96 -11.65
N PRO A 146 25.88 -34.70 -11.58
CA PRO A 146 25.93 -36.07 -11.12
C PRO A 146 26.75 -36.84 -12.16
N THR A 147 27.97 -37.22 -11.79
CA THR A 147 28.81 -38.09 -12.61
C THR A 147 28.07 -39.40 -12.81
N LEU A 148 27.50 -39.59 -14.00
CA LEU A 148 27.06 -40.89 -14.46
C LEU A 148 28.30 -41.78 -14.50
N LYS A 149 28.39 -42.74 -13.58
CA LYS A 149 29.39 -43.81 -13.69
C LYS A 149 29.18 -44.51 -15.02
N GLU A 150 30.19 -44.50 -15.88
CA GLU A 150 30.19 -45.30 -17.09
C GLU A 150 29.97 -46.77 -16.71
N PRO A 151 29.08 -47.50 -17.40
CA PRO A 151 28.91 -48.93 -17.14
C PRO A 151 30.23 -49.63 -17.45
N SER A 152 30.78 -50.32 -16.45
CA SER A 152 31.99 -51.13 -16.60
C SER A 152 31.83 -52.12 -17.75
N ASN A 153 32.83 -52.17 -18.65
CA ASN A 153 32.89 -53.15 -19.74
C ASN A 153 32.80 -54.60 -19.20
N PRO A 154 32.16 -55.52 -19.95
CA PRO A 154 31.98 -56.89 -19.52
C PRO A 154 33.33 -57.61 -19.39
N ILE A 155 33.50 -58.37 -18.31
CA ILE A 155 34.70 -59.13 -18.02
C ILE A 155 34.70 -60.37 -18.93
N ASP A 156 35.65 -60.44 -19.87
CA ASP A 156 35.93 -61.65 -20.64
C ASP A 156 36.65 -62.68 -19.74
N LEU A 157 35.92 -63.72 -19.34
CA LEU A 157 36.46 -64.87 -18.62
C LEU A 157 37.11 -65.85 -19.60
N ALA A 158 38.41 -65.71 -19.85
CA ALA A 158 39.19 -66.75 -20.53
C ALA A 158 39.48 -67.92 -19.55
N PRO A 159 39.24 -69.18 -19.97
CA PRO A 159 39.53 -70.36 -19.12
C PRO A 159 41.03 -70.59 -18.95
N LYS A 160 41.43 -70.96 -17.72
CA LYS A 160 42.82 -71.27 -17.34
C LYS A 160 43.35 -72.48 -18.09
N GLU A 161 44.43 -72.28 -18.85
CA GLU A 161 45.28 -73.38 -19.30
C GLU A 161 46.31 -73.78 -18.23
N VAL A 162 46.50 -75.09 -18.17
CA VAL A 162 47.17 -75.87 -17.12
C VAL A 162 48.68 -75.86 -17.32
N LYS A 163 49.45 -75.71 -16.23
CA LYS A 163 50.86 -76.16 -16.19
C LYS A 163 51.01 -77.25 -15.14
N GLU A 164 51.61 -78.34 -15.58
CA GLU A 164 51.76 -79.61 -14.87
C GLU A 164 52.72 -79.54 -13.67
N ALA A 165 52.57 -80.52 -12.80
CA ALA A 165 53.23 -80.65 -11.52
C ALA A 165 54.70 -81.07 -11.61
N SER A 166 55.58 -80.45 -10.81
CA SER A 166 56.89 -80.99 -10.44
C SER A 166 56.99 -81.21 -8.93
N LYS A 167 57.47 -82.41 -8.55
CA LYS A 167 57.67 -82.95 -7.19
C LYS A 167 58.97 -82.41 -6.48
N PRO A 168 59.19 -82.66 -5.18
CA PRO A 168 59.49 -81.60 -4.20
C PRO A 168 60.91 -81.57 -3.58
N MET A 169 61.19 -80.42 -2.94
CA MET A 169 62.07 -80.15 -1.77
C MET A 169 63.59 -80.36 -1.87
N ASN A 170 64.36 -79.29 -1.60
CA ASN A 170 65.22 -79.18 -0.41
C ASN A 170 65.75 -77.75 -0.20
N LEU A 171 65.87 -77.37 1.07
CA LEU A 171 66.00 -76.02 1.60
C LEU A 171 67.44 -75.46 1.52
N THR A 172 67.58 -74.21 1.07
CA THR A 172 68.61 -73.28 1.57
C THR A 172 67.95 -71.90 1.79
N PRO A 173 68.04 -71.30 2.99
CA PRO A 173 67.35 -70.04 3.30
C PRO A 173 67.93 -68.86 2.52
N LYS A 174 67.08 -68.09 1.83
CA LYS A 174 67.40 -66.75 1.36
C LYS A 174 66.88 -65.73 2.37
N GLU A 175 67.71 -64.74 2.65
CA GLU A 175 67.55 -63.73 3.69
C GLU A 175 66.18 -63.05 3.68
N VAL A 176 65.68 -62.86 4.90
CA VAL A 176 64.41 -62.25 5.26
C VAL A 176 64.41 -60.80 4.79
N LYS A 177 63.62 -60.49 3.76
CA LYS A 177 63.21 -59.11 3.48
C LYS A 177 62.12 -58.74 4.47
N GLU A 178 62.41 -57.72 5.27
CA GLU A 178 61.56 -57.28 6.38
C GLU A 178 60.11 -56.99 5.92
N PRO A 179 59.09 -57.42 6.69
CA PRO A 179 57.70 -57.11 6.41
C PRO A 179 57.45 -55.62 6.62
N SER A 180 56.87 -54.97 5.61
CA SER A 180 56.36 -53.60 5.72
C SER A 180 55.38 -53.50 6.89
N LYS A 181 55.62 -52.54 7.78
CA LYS A 181 54.77 -52.27 8.95
C LYS A 181 53.33 -51.99 8.51
N PRO A 182 52.30 -52.47 9.25
CA PRO A 182 50.91 -52.14 8.97
C PRO A 182 50.69 -50.64 9.09
N VAL A 183 50.00 -50.03 8.12
CA VAL A 183 49.53 -48.65 8.24
C VAL A 183 48.41 -48.65 9.28
N ASP A 184 48.68 -48.10 10.46
CA ASP A 184 47.66 -47.71 11.42
C ASP A 184 46.76 -46.65 10.76
N VAL A 185 45.61 -47.07 10.25
CA VAL A 185 44.51 -46.15 9.95
C VAL A 185 43.94 -45.72 11.30
N ARG A 186 44.55 -44.70 11.91
CA ARG A 186 43.88 -43.97 12.98
C ARG A 186 42.61 -43.36 12.37
N PRO A 187 41.40 -43.67 12.87
CA PRO A 187 40.25 -42.86 12.51
C PRO A 187 40.59 -41.42 12.88
N ALA A 188 40.44 -40.50 11.92
CA ALA A 188 40.55 -39.08 12.21
C ALA A 188 39.63 -38.79 13.40
N GLU A 189 40.19 -38.31 14.51
CA GLU A 189 39.43 -37.82 15.65
C GLU A 189 38.53 -36.69 15.14
N VAL A 190 37.29 -37.05 14.87
CA VAL A 190 36.19 -36.07 14.84
C VAL A 190 36.18 -35.51 16.25
N LYS A 191 36.59 -34.25 16.42
CA LYS A 191 36.35 -33.48 17.65
C LYS A 191 34.85 -33.34 17.84
N ALA A 192 34.21 -34.40 18.29
CA ALA A 192 32.82 -34.45 18.67
C ALA A 192 32.77 -34.31 20.18
N GLU A 193 32.80 -33.08 20.67
CA GLU A 193 32.45 -32.75 22.05
C GLU A 193 32.17 -31.24 22.14
N THR A 194 31.21 -30.74 21.34
CA THR A 194 30.38 -29.65 21.89
C THR A 194 29.62 -30.29 23.05
N PRO A 195 29.72 -29.78 24.30
CA PRO A 195 29.01 -30.36 25.44
C PRO A 195 27.54 -30.56 25.05
N GLU A 196 26.94 -31.69 25.41
CA GLU A 196 25.58 -32.07 24.94
C GLU A 196 24.52 -30.97 25.14
N ALA A 197 24.74 -30.09 26.11
CA ALA A 197 23.96 -28.89 26.34
C ALA A 197 23.99 -27.89 25.17
N GLU A 198 25.15 -27.65 24.55
CA GLU A 198 25.28 -26.79 23.37
C GLU A 198 24.61 -27.39 22.14
N ARG A 199 24.67 -28.71 21.97
CA ARG A 199 23.98 -29.40 20.86
C ARG A 199 22.47 -29.30 21.01
N LYS A 200 21.94 -29.53 22.22
CA LYS A 200 20.52 -29.35 22.54
C LYS A 200 20.06 -27.90 22.35
N ALA A 201 20.88 -26.92 22.76
CA ALA A 201 20.58 -25.50 22.56
C ALA A 201 20.55 -25.12 21.06
N LEU A 202 21.46 -25.69 20.26
CA LEU A 202 21.48 -25.48 18.80
C LEU A 202 20.27 -26.13 18.12
N GLU A 203 19.90 -27.34 18.53
CA GLU A 203 18.70 -28.04 18.06
C GLU A 203 17.43 -27.25 18.37
N GLU A 204 17.29 -26.72 19.60
CA GLU A 204 16.16 -25.88 19.99
C GLU A 204 16.11 -24.56 19.22
N ALA A 205 17.27 -23.92 18.99
CA ALA A 205 17.36 -22.72 18.17
C ALA A 205 16.98 -22.99 16.70
N ASN A 206 17.38 -24.14 16.15
CA ASN A 206 17.02 -24.56 14.79
C ASN A 206 15.52 -24.85 14.66
N LEU A 207 14.92 -25.50 15.66
CA LEU A 207 13.47 -25.77 15.68
C LEU A 207 12.67 -24.46 15.76
N ARG A 208 13.06 -23.52 16.63
CA ARG A 208 12.44 -22.20 16.71
C ARG A 208 12.58 -21.42 15.41
N ALA A 209 13.76 -21.42 14.79
CA ALA A 209 13.97 -20.78 13.50
C ALA A 209 13.12 -21.41 12.39
N PHE A 210 12.92 -22.73 12.43
CA PHE A 210 12.05 -23.44 11.49
C PHE A 210 10.57 -23.08 11.70
N GLU A 211 10.10 -23.06 12.93
CA GLU A 211 8.74 -22.66 13.29
C GLU A 211 8.46 -21.20 12.91
N GLU A 212 9.40 -20.30 13.20
CA GLU A 212 9.30 -18.90 12.80
C GLU A 212 9.25 -18.74 11.28
N ARG A 213 10.04 -19.52 10.52
CA ARG A 213 9.97 -19.54 9.05
C ARG A 213 8.61 -20.02 8.55
N LYS A 214 8.01 -21.02 9.20
CA LYS A 214 6.67 -21.52 8.88
C LYS A 214 5.60 -20.47 9.18
N GLN A 215 5.68 -19.78 10.32
CA GLN A 215 4.78 -18.69 10.70
C GLN A 215 4.88 -17.51 9.73
N ARG A 216 6.10 -17.05 9.41
CA ARG A 216 6.32 -15.98 8.42
C ARG A 216 5.80 -16.34 7.03
N ALA A 217 5.89 -17.62 6.64
CA ALA A 217 5.31 -18.10 5.39
C ALA A 217 3.77 -18.10 5.44
N ALA A 218 3.18 -18.55 6.55
CA ALA A 218 1.73 -18.52 6.76
C ALA A 218 1.18 -17.08 6.77
N GLU A 219 1.86 -16.15 7.44
CA GLU A 219 1.49 -14.72 7.44
C GLU A 219 1.54 -14.10 6.05
N ARG A 220 2.57 -14.45 5.25
CA ARG A 220 2.65 -14.00 3.85
C ARG A 220 1.49 -14.52 3.01
N MET A 221 1.10 -15.78 3.20
CA MET A 221 -0.06 -16.37 2.52
C MET A 221 -1.36 -15.72 2.97
N ALA A 222 -1.57 -15.54 4.27
CA ALA A 222 -2.75 -14.88 4.82
C ALA A 222 -2.90 -13.43 4.32
N ARG A 223 -1.79 -12.66 4.29
CA ARG A 223 -1.79 -11.31 3.69
C ARG A 223 -2.10 -11.33 2.19
N ALA A 224 -1.57 -12.31 1.46
CA ALA A 224 -1.88 -12.46 0.04
C ALA A 224 -3.36 -12.82 -0.20
N GLU A 225 -3.94 -13.66 0.65
CA GLU A 225 -5.37 -14.02 0.63
C GLU A 225 -6.26 -12.83 0.97
N GLU A 226 -5.90 -12.02 1.98
CA GLU A 226 -6.62 -10.79 2.32
C GLU A 226 -6.64 -9.81 1.14
N ILE A 227 -5.49 -9.61 0.49
CA ILE A 227 -5.38 -8.76 -0.70
C ILE A 227 -6.22 -9.34 -1.85
N ALA A 228 -6.18 -10.66 -2.06
CA ALA A 228 -6.98 -11.32 -3.08
C ALA A 228 -8.49 -11.19 -2.81
N ALA A 229 -8.90 -11.26 -1.54
CA ALA A 229 -10.29 -11.06 -1.12
C ALA A 229 -10.75 -9.62 -1.36
N LYS A 230 -9.94 -8.61 -0.99
CA LYS A 230 -10.22 -7.20 -1.29
C LYS A 230 -10.42 -6.97 -2.79
N ARG A 231 -9.53 -7.51 -3.62
CA ARG A 231 -9.66 -7.43 -5.09
C ARG A 231 -10.90 -8.16 -5.62
N ARG A 232 -11.34 -9.26 -4.99
CA ARG A 232 -12.59 -9.94 -5.37
C ARG A 232 -13.81 -9.09 -5.02
N ALA A 233 -13.82 -8.48 -3.83
CA ALA A 233 -14.89 -7.57 -3.40
C ALA A 233 -14.99 -6.35 -4.33
N GLU A 234 -13.87 -5.70 -4.63
CA GLU A 234 -13.82 -4.56 -5.56
C GLU A 234 -14.34 -4.93 -6.96
N ARG A 235 -13.96 -6.11 -7.50
CA ARG A 235 -14.51 -6.60 -8.77
C ARG A 235 -16.03 -6.84 -8.73
N GLU A 236 -16.55 -7.25 -7.58
CA GLU A 236 -17.98 -7.45 -7.40
C GLU A 236 -18.74 -6.13 -7.28
N GLU A 237 -18.20 -5.15 -6.57
CA GLU A 237 -18.76 -3.80 -6.51
C GLU A 237 -18.78 -3.14 -7.90
N ASN A 238 -17.66 -3.21 -8.62
CA ASN A 238 -17.59 -2.71 -10.00
C ASN A 238 -18.58 -3.41 -10.93
N ARG A 239 -18.79 -4.73 -10.76
CA ARG A 239 -19.81 -5.47 -11.51
C ARG A 239 -21.22 -4.97 -11.19
N LYS A 240 -21.55 -4.74 -9.91
CA LYS A 240 -22.86 -4.20 -9.48
C LYS A 240 -23.09 -2.80 -10.05
N GLN A 241 -22.11 -1.91 -9.95
CA GLN A 241 -22.21 -0.57 -10.53
C GLN A 241 -22.40 -0.62 -12.05
N PHE A 242 -21.71 -1.54 -12.73
CA PHE A 242 -21.90 -1.74 -14.16
C PHE A 242 -23.32 -2.22 -14.48
N GLU A 243 -23.85 -3.21 -13.76
CA GLU A 243 -25.24 -3.69 -13.92
C GLU A 243 -26.27 -2.58 -13.66
N GLU A 244 -26.07 -1.75 -12.63
CA GLU A 244 -26.92 -0.60 -12.35
C GLU A 244 -26.87 0.42 -13.49
N SER A 245 -25.68 0.70 -14.04
CA SER A 245 -25.53 1.60 -15.17
C SER A 245 -26.21 1.08 -16.43
N LEU A 246 -26.23 -0.24 -16.65
CA LEU A 246 -26.94 -0.87 -17.76
C LEU A 246 -28.45 -0.72 -17.59
N LYS A 247 -28.98 -0.98 -16.39
CA LYS A 247 -30.41 -0.80 -16.09
C LYS A 247 -30.84 0.66 -16.26
N ALA A 248 -30.05 1.61 -15.79
CA ALA A 248 -30.34 3.04 -15.96
C ALA A 248 -30.38 3.45 -17.44
N ARG A 249 -29.48 2.90 -18.27
CA ARG A 249 -29.49 3.12 -19.72
C ARG A 249 -30.72 2.49 -20.38
N GLU A 250 -31.07 1.27 -20.00
CA GLU A 250 -32.25 0.58 -20.52
C GLU A 250 -33.55 1.33 -20.15
N GLU A 251 -33.65 1.82 -18.91
CA GLU A 251 -34.78 2.65 -18.49
C GLU A 251 -34.84 3.98 -19.23
N ALA A 252 -33.69 4.64 -19.45
CA ALA A 252 -33.63 5.87 -20.24
C ALA A 252 -34.05 5.63 -21.69
N GLN A 253 -33.64 4.51 -22.29
CA GLN A 253 -34.09 4.10 -23.63
C GLN A 253 -35.60 3.83 -23.66
N LYS A 254 -36.13 3.09 -22.68
CA LYS A 254 -37.58 2.86 -22.56
C LYS A 254 -38.36 4.15 -22.40
N ARG A 255 -37.87 5.12 -21.62
CA ARG A 255 -38.48 6.45 -21.50
C ARG A 255 -38.46 7.18 -22.83
N TYR A 256 -37.32 7.20 -23.53
CA TYR A 256 -37.21 7.81 -24.85
C TYR A 256 -38.15 7.16 -25.89
N GLU A 257 -38.25 5.83 -25.89
CA GLU A 257 -39.17 5.10 -26.77
C GLU A 257 -40.62 5.35 -26.41
N ALA A 258 -40.96 5.41 -25.11
CA ALA A 258 -42.29 5.75 -24.64
C ALA A 258 -42.68 7.17 -25.07
N ASP A 259 -41.80 8.16 -24.89
CA ASP A 259 -42.01 9.55 -25.31
C ASP A 259 -42.14 9.68 -26.84
N ARG A 260 -41.36 8.90 -27.59
CA ARG A 260 -41.46 8.81 -29.05
C ARG A 260 -42.78 8.16 -29.50
N SER A 261 -43.23 7.11 -28.81
CA SER A 261 -44.46 6.37 -29.15
C SER A 261 -45.73 7.11 -28.73
N SER A 262 -45.67 7.89 -27.64
CA SER A 262 -46.78 8.69 -27.12
C SER A 262 -47.01 9.98 -27.92
N GLY A 263 -46.23 10.21 -28.98
CA GLY A 263 -46.41 11.36 -29.88
C GLY A 263 -45.99 12.69 -29.25
N GLY A 264 -45.11 12.68 -28.23
CA GLY A 264 -44.65 13.88 -27.54
C GLY A 264 -44.12 14.93 -28.51
N ASN A 265 -44.67 16.14 -28.41
CA ASN A 265 -44.54 17.34 -29.26
C ASN A 265 -43.11 17.83 -29.64
N GLY A 266 -42.04 17.07 -29.42
CA GLY A 266 -40.66 17.47 -29.74
C GLY A 266 -40.31 17.48 -31.23
N ARG A 267 -41.18 16.95 -32.11
CA ARG A 267 -41.04 17.06 -33.58
C ARG A 267 -41.90 18.16 -34.21
N GLN A 268 -42.88 18.72 -33.49
CA GLN A 268 -43.75 19.77 -34.01
C GLN A 268 -43.15 21.18 -33.86
N SER A 269 -42.17 21.36 -32.97
CA SER A 269 -41.54 22.67 -32.74
C SER A 269 -40.50 23.09 -33.77
N LEU A 270 -40.10 22.22 -34.71
CA LEU A 270 -39.18 22.55 -35.81
C LEU A 270 -39.91 22.83 -37.13
N SER A 271 -41.18 22.46 -37.25
CA SER A 271 -42.04 22.77 -38.42
C SER A 271 -42.91 24.01 -38.22
N GLU A 272 -42.96 24.61 -37.02
CA GLU A 272 -43.60 25.92 -36.78
C GLU A 272 -42.67 27.10 -37.07
N PHE A 273 -41.38 26.85 -37.28
CA PHE A 273 -40.36 27.88 -37.52
C PHE A 273 -39.77 27.88 -38.95
N PHE A 274 -40.32 27.07 -39.87
CA PHE A 274 -39.96 27.06 -41.30
C PHE A 274 -41.20 27.10 -42.18
#